data_AF-A0A7V9RYA7-F1
#
_entry.id   AF-A0A7V9RYA7-F1
#
_cell.length_a   1.000
_cell.length_b   1.000
_cell.length_c   1.000
_cell.angle_alpha   90.00
_cell.angle_beta   90.00
_cell.angle_gamma   90.00
#
_symmetry.space_group_name_H-M   'P 1'
#
loop_
_entity.id
_entity.type
_entity.pdbx_description
1 polymer ?
#
loop_
_entity_poly.entity_id
_entity_poly.type
_entity_poly.pdbx_seq_one_letter_code
_entity_poly.pdbx_strand_id
1 'polypeptide(L)'
;MRRVVLPLLLLAVVAAPAASAATTPTRPAYDAQGRLVQTPFAPVEDRPTLNENSATKVFLNHIKVANWLGRYAKSNRTTDAEFDKTRQDWKVNVWDRRAGQIATGRVHDETEVVTEAWTGPQVAWKMARGYPGAFGGRQLESPVIWLGFCAVFLAGLLDFRRLRSVRNLDLLVLLSFSVSLWLFNDGHVFASVPLA
;
A
#
# COMPACT_ATOMS: atom_id res chain seq x y z
N MET A 1 40.35 -3.57 84.71
CA MET A 1 39.80 -2.20 84.61
C MET A 1 39.27 -2.00 83.20
N ARG A 2 37.93 -1.97 83.05
CA ARG A 2 37.19 -1.86 81.78
C ARG A 2 37.54 -0.54 81.08
N ARG A 3 38.06 -0.59 79.85
CA ARG A 3 38.19 0.57 78.97
C ARG A 3 37.13 0.46 77.87
N VAL A 4 36.19 1.39 77.93
CA VAL A 4 35.06 1.58 77.02
C VAL A 4 35.59 2.06 75.67
N VAL A 5 35.18 1.41 74.58
CA VAL A 5 35.44 1.85 73.21
C VAL A 5 34.17 2.51 72.69
N LEU A 6 34.20 3.83 72.48
CA LEU A 6 33.17 4.56 71.73
C LEU A 6 33.35 4.31 70.23
N PRO A 7 32.28 4.04 69.44
CA PRO A 7 32.38 4.11 68.00
C PRO A 7 32.18 5.57 67.53
N LEU A 8 33.11 6.03 66.68
CA LEU A 8 33.05 7.30 65.98
C LEU A 8 32.03 7.18 64.82
N LEU A 9 30.91 7.89 64.91
CA LEU A 9 29.92 7.99 63.82
C LEU A 9 30.38 9.07 62.83
N LEU A 10 30.86 8.65 61.66
CA LEU A 10 31.15 9.52 60.52
C LEU A 10 29.87 9.73 59.70
N LEU A 11 29.31 10.93 59.75
CA LEU A 11 28.21 11.37 58.90
C LEU A 11 28.79 11.81 57.53
N ALA A 12 28.56 11.02 56.49
CA ALA A 12 28.85 11.42 55.12
C ALA A 12 27.67 12.23 54.56
N VAL A 13 27.84 13.54 54.41
CA VAL A 13 26.88 14.40 53.70
C VAL A 13 27.09 14.21 52.20
N VAL A 14 26.15 13.53 51.55
CA VAL A 14 26.09 13.43 50.08
C VAL A 14 25.39 14.68 49.57
N ALA A 15 26.14 15.58 48.93
CA ALA A 15 25.57 16.69 48.16
C ALA A 15 25.01 16.12 46.84
N ALA A 16 23.69 16.03 46.72
CA ALA A 16 23.03 15.71 45.46
C ALA A 16 23.08 16.97 44.55
N PRO A 17 23.52 16.86 43.29
CA PRO A 17 23.39 17.96 42.35
C PRO A 17 21.90 18.16 42.04
N ALA A 18 21.37 19.34 42.36
CA ALA A 18 20.07 19.76 41.89
C ALA A 18 20.17 19.95 40.36
N ALA A 19 19.71 18.96 39.61
CA ALA A 19 19.49 19.11 38.18
C ALA A 19 18.35 20.11 37.99
N SER A 20 18.67 21.35 37.63
CA SER A 20 17.69 22.32 37.16
C SER A 20 17.00 21.76 35.92
N ALA A 21 15.72 21.42 36.04
CA ALA A 21 14.90 21.04 34.90
C ALA A 21 14.85 22.22 33.92
N ALA A 22 15.50 22.07 32.76
CA ALA A 22 15.43 23.05 31.70
C ALA A 22 13.97 23.17 31.23
N THR A 23 13.37 24.34 31.43
CA THR A 23 12.03 24.66 30.91
C THR A 23 12.13 24.81 29.39
N THR A 24 11.45 23.94 28.65
CA THR A 24 11.40 24.03 27.19
C THR A 24 10.79 25.38 26.79
N PRO A 25 11.54 26.25 26.09
CA PRO A 25 11.01 27.56 25.72
C PRO A 25 9.87 27.38 24.73
N THR A 26 8.73 28.00 25.01
CA THR A 26 7.52 27.99 24.16
C THR A 26 7.50 29.15 23.16
N ARG A 27 8.51 30.02 23.18
CA ARG A 27 8.68 31.15 22.24
C ARG A 27 10.15 31.31 21.82
N PRO A 28 10.44 31.91 20.65
CA PRO A 28 11.80 32.25 20.24
C PRO A 28 12.50 33.11 21.29
N ALA A 29 13.71 32.73 21.70
CA ALA A 29 14.56 33.50 22.59
C ALA A 29 15.53 34.36 21.78
N TYR A 30 15.68 35.62 22.17
CA TYR A 30 16.57 36.59 21.55
C TYR A 30 17.63 37.06 22.55
N ASP A 31 18.84 37.36 22.08
CA ASP A 31 19.88 37.97 22.88
C ASP A 31 19.59 39.47 23.12
N ALA A 32 20.44 40.12 23.92
CA ALA A 32 20.30 41.55 24.22
C ALA A 32 20.48 42.47 22.99
N GLN A 33 20.93 41.95 21.85
CA GLN A 33 21.04 42.65 20.58
C GLN A 33 19.88 42.31 19.63
N GLY A 34 18.87 41.57 20.10
CA GLY A 34 17.71 41.17 19.30
C GLY A 34 18.00 40.03 18.32
N ARG A 35 19.13 39.33 18.45
CA ARG A 35 19.48 38.18 17.59
C ARG A 35 18.86 36.91 18.15
N LEU A 36 18.28 36.10 17.27
CA LEU A 36 17.66 34.84 17.62
C LEU A 36 18.71 33.84 18.15
N VAL A 37 18.57 33.42 19.41
CA VAL A 37 19.51 32.48 20.07
C VAL A 37 18.92 31.11 20.31
N GLN A 38 17.59 30.99 20.36
CA GLN A 38 16.92 29.69 20.46
C GLN A 38 15.53 29.73 19.86
N THR A 39 15.17 28.73 19.06
CA THR A 39 13.79 28.50 18.63
C THR A 39 13.21 27.32 19.41
N PRO A 40 11.94 27.39 19.84
CA PRO A 40 11.23 26.23 20.34
C PRO A 40 11.30 25.10 19.32
N PHE A 41 11.65 23.90 19.76
CA PHE A 41 11.38 22.70 18.97
C PHE A 41 9.88 22.45 19.05
N ALA A 42 9.12 22.93 18.08
CA ALA A 42 7.75 22.49 17.89
C ALA A 42 7.82 21.09 17.26
N PRO A 43 7.35 20.03 17.94
CA PRO A 43 7.19 18.74 17.28
C PRO A 43 6.30 18.98 16.06
N VAL A 44 6.73 18.54 14.88
CA VAL A 44 5.80 18.42 13.75
C VAL A 44 4.76 17.42 14.22
N GLU A 45 3.54 17.90 14.44
CA GLU A 45 2.44 17.00 14.75
C GLU A 45 2.22 16.16 13.50
N ASP A 46 2.47 14.86 13.62
CA ASP A 46 2.32 13.85 12.57
C ASP A 46 0.82 13.57 12.35
N ARG A 47 0.10 14.63 11.99
CA ARG A 47 -1.33 14.65 11.72
C ARG A 47 -1.52 14.57 10.21
N PRO A 48 -2.49 13.77 9.75
CA PRO A 48 -2.81 13.75 8.34
C PRO A 48 -3.27 15.13 7.87
N THR A 49 -2.77 15.52 6.71
CA THR A 49 -3.13 16.72 5.95
C THR A 49 -4.56 16.62 5.45
N LEU A 50 -4.95 15.44 4.94
CA LEU A 50 -6.32 15.16 4.55
C LEU A 50 -7.14 14.73 5.77
N ASN A 51 -8.46 14.86 5.63
CA ASN A 51 -9.40 14.15 6.48
C ASN A 51 -10.10 13.05 5.66
N GLU A 52 -10.83 12.18 6.36
CA GLU A 52 -11.56 11.06 5.77
C GLU A 52 -12.45 11.47 4.58
N ASN A 53 -13.17 12.59 4.69
CA ASN A 53 -14.07 13.07 3.64
C ASN A 53 -13.29 13.52 2.39
N SER A 54 -12.19 14.24 2.58
CA SER A 54 -11.33 14.70 1.48
C SER A 54 -10.68 13.52 0.77
N ALA A 55 -10.08 12.58 1.51
CA ALA A 55 -9.49 11.37 0.95
C ALA A 55 -10.52 10.52 0.19
N THR A 56 -11.72 10.34 0.76
CA THR A 56 -12.83 9.66 0.10
C THR A 56 -13.22 10.34 -1.20
N LYS A 57 -13.36 11.67 -1.20
CA LYS A 57 -13.70 12.44 -2.40
C LYS A 57 -12.66 12.28 -3.50
N VAL A 58 -11.38 12.36 -3.16
CA VAL A 58 -10.26 12.14 -4.09
C VAL A 58 -10.35 10.74 -4.71
N PHE A 59 -10.53 9.71 -3.88
CA PHE A 59 -10.64 8.33 -4.35
C PHE A 59 -11.85 8.10 -5.27
N LEU A 60 -13.02 8.62 -4.90
CA LEU A 60 -14.26 8.49 -5.68
C LEU A 60 -14.19 9.20 -7.04
N ASN A 61 -13.38 10.25 -7.16
CA ASN A 61 -13.18 11.01 -8.40
C ASN A 61 -12.15 10.38 -9.34
N HIS A 62 -11.39 9.38 -8.88
CA HIS A 62 -10.40 8.70 -9.71
C HIS A 62 -11.09 8.01 -10.91
N ILE A 63 -10.61 8.26 -12.13
CA ILE A 63 -11.28 7.83 -13.39
C ILE A 63 -11.67 6.35 -13.36
N LYS A 64 -10.74 5.46 -12.98
CA LYS A 64 -11.00 4.01 -12.88
C LYS A 64 -12.12 3.68 -11.88
N VAL A 65 -12.10 4.34 -10.72
CA VAL A 65 -13.07 4.10 -9.63
C VAL A 65 -14.43 4.68 -10.02
N ALA A 66 -14.48 5.93 -10.47
CA ALA A 66 -15.71 6.59 -10.92
C ALA A 66 -16.42 5.77 -12.01
N ASN A 67 -15.69 5.32 -13.04
CA ASN A 67 -16.23 4.49 -14.12
C ASN A 67 -16.78 3.15 -13.61
N TRP A 68 -16.05 2.48 -12.71
CA TRP A 68 -16.51 1.23 -12.10
C TRP A 68 -17.77 1.42 -11.26
N LEU A 69 -17.75 2.46 -10.43
CA LEU A 69 -18.84 2.77 -9.51
C LEU A 69 -20.12 3.14 -10.25
N GLY A 70 -20.06 3.67 -11.49
CA GLY A 70 -21.24 3.99 -12.32
C GLY A 70 -22.27 2.86 -12.46
N ARG A 71 -21.89 1.61 -12.19
CA ARG A 71 -22.75 0.41 -12.24
C ARG A 71 -23.64 0.21 -11.00
N TYR A 72 -23.37 0.94 -9.92
CA TYR A 72 -24.06 0.78 -8.62
C TYR A 72 -24.87 2.04 -8.30
N ALA A 73 -26.03 1.92 -7.66
CA ALA A 73 -26.81 3.09 -7.26
C ALA A 73 -26.12 3.83 -6.10
N LYS A 74 -25.97 5.17 -6.18
CA LYS A 74 -25.33 5.97 -5.11
C LYS A 74 -26.01 5.79 -3.75
N SER A 75 -27.33 5.63 -3.73
CA SER A 75 -28.13 5.42 -2.50
C SER A 75 -27.81 4.12 -1.76
N ASN A 76 -27.19 3.14 -2.43
CA ASN A 76 -26.83 1.86 -1.85
C ASN A 76 -25.39 1.81 -1.36
N ARG A 77 -24.62 2.91 -1.54
CA ARG A 77 -23.20 2.93 -1.26
C ARG A 77 -22.90 3.48 0.13
N THR A 78 -21.93 2.86 0.77
CA THR A 78 -21.30 3.37 2.00
C THR A 78 -19.79 3.41 1.79
N THR A 79 -19.12 4.29 2.53
CA THR A 79 -17.67 4.48 2.45
C THR A 79 -17.10 4.63 3.84
N ASP A 80 -15.84 4.24 3.99
CA ASP A 80 -14.98 4.64 5.11
C ASP A 80 -13.57 4.89 4.59
N ALA A 81 -12.81 5.67 5.36
CA ALA A 81 -11.38 5.81 5.15
C ALA A 81 -10.61 5.79 6.47
N GLU A 82 -9.49 5.07 6.45
CA GLU A 82 -8.58 4.93 7.59
C GLU A 82 -7.20 5.45 7.22
N PHE A 83 -6.61 6.30 8.07
CA PHE A 83 -5.26 6.82 7.86
C PHE A 83 -4.20 5.84 8.38
N ASP A 84 -3.26 5.48 7.51
CA ASP A 84 -2.12 4.61 7.79
C ASP A 84 -0.88 5.48 8.06
N LYS A 85 -0.57 5.69 9.35
CA LYS A 85 0.58 6.54 9.78
C LYS A 85 1.93 6.05 9.26
N THR A 86 2.08 4.74 9.04
CA THR A 86 3.35 4.18 8.58
C THR A 86 3.55 4.44 7.09
N ARG A 87 2.47 4.40 6.31
CA ARG A 87 2.51 4.68 4.86
C ARG A 87 2.25 6.14 4.49
N GLN A 88 1.76 6.95 5.43
CA GLN A 88 1.33 8.32 5.20
C GLN A 88 0.28 8.39 4.07
N ASP A 89 -0.68 7.46 4.11
CA ASP A 89 -1.76 7.37 3.12
C ASP A 89 -3.10 6.99 3.77
N TRP A 90 -4.18 7.31 3.07
CA TRP A 90 -5.54 6.95 3.44
C TRP A 90 -5.98 5.71 2.68
N LYS A 91 -6.35 4.66 3.40
CA LYS A 91 -7.03 3.51 2.82
C LYS A 91 -8.53 3.79 2.77
N VAL A 92 -9.04 3.94 1.56
CA VAL A 92 -10.47 4.21 1.34
C VAL A 92 -11.13 2.91 0.87
N ASN A 93 -12.32 2.62 1.38
CA ASN A 93 -13.14 1.59 0.77
C ASN A 93 -14.59 2.00 0.53
N VAL A 94 -15.21 1.32 -0.44
CA VAL A 94 -16.55 1.58 -0.93
C VAL A 94 -17.30 0.27 -0.99
N TRP A 95 -18.49 0.26 -0.40
CA TRP A 95 -19.40 -0.88 -0.38
C TRP A 95 -20.68 -0.57 -1.12
N ASP A 96 -21.33 -1.60 -1.62
CA ASP A 96 -22.72 -1.61 -2.04
C ASP A 96 -23.50 -2.60 -1.16
N ARG A 97 -24.73 -2.23 -0.79
CA ARG A 97 -25.60 -3.03 0.08
C ARG A 97 -25.78 -4.48 -0.38
N ARG A 98 -25.79 -4.74 -1.69
CA ARG A 98 -26.02 -6.08 -2.27
C ARG A 98 -24.72 -6.76 -2.68
N ALA A 99 -23.78 -6.01 -3.25
CA ALA A 99 -22.55 -6.57 -3.81
C ALA A 99 -21.38 -6.65 -2.82
N GLY A 100 -21.52 -6.11 -1.60
CA GLY A 100 -20.43 -6.06 -0.63
C GLY A 100 -19.41 -5.00 -1.00
N GLN A 101 -18.12 -5.26 -0.78
CA GLN A 101 -17.05 -4.31 -1.09
C GLN A 101 -16.83 -4.24 -2.61
N ILE A 102 -17.04 -3.06 -3.21
CA ILE A 102 -17.00 -2.87 -4.66
C ILE A 102 -15.76 -2.11 -5.14
N ALA A 103 -15.12 -1.33 -4.27
CA ALA A 103 -13.84 -0.68 -4.55
C ALA A 103 -13.03 -0.48 -3.25
N THR A 104 -11.70 -0.51 -3.38
CA THR A 104 -10.77 -0.17 -2.31
C THR A 104 -9.48 0.39 -2.92
N GLY A 105 -8.80 1.26 -2.20
CA GLY A 105 -7.57 1.85 -2.70
C GLY A 105 -6.88 2.72 -1.66
N ARG A 106 -5.85 3.42 -2.11
CA ARG A 106 -5.03 4.28 -1.27
C ARG A 106 -4.86 5.65 -1.89
N VAL A 107 -4.93 6.67 -1.05
CA VAL A 107 -4.73 8.08 -1.40
C VAL A 107 -3.58 8.61 -0.56
N HIS A 108 -2.51 9.06 -1.20
CA HIS A 108 -1.40 9.66 -0.49
C HIS A 108 -1.85 10.96 0.18
N ASP A 109 -1.48 11.15 1.44
CA ASP A 109 -2.04 12.21 2.27
C ASP A 109 -1.56 13.60 1.85
N GLU A 110 -0.26 13.78 1.59
CA GLU A 110 0.29 15.11 1.25
C GLU A 110 0.01 15.54 -0.20
N THR A 111 0.00 14.59 -1.13
CA THR A 111 -0.10 14.88 -2.57
C THR A 111 -1.49 14.72 -3.14
N GLU A 112 -2.42 14.15 -2.36
CA GLU A 112 -3.78 13.80 -2.80
C GLU A 112 -3.80 12.86 -4.03
N VAL A 113 -2.71 12.13 -4.28
CA VAL A 113 -2.61 11.21 -5.41
C VAL A 113 -3.14 9.84 -5.02
N VAL A 114 -3.98 9.25 -5.86
CA VAL A 114 -4.40 7.85 -5.72
C VAL A 114 -3.25 6.93 -6.12
N THR A 115 -2.67 6.25 -5.14
CA THR A 115 -1.52 5.33 -5.32
C THR A 115 -1.95 3.90 -5.60
N GLU A 116 -3.13 3.51 -5.12
CA GLU A 116 -3.72 2.20 -5.37
C GLU A 116 -5.22 2.36 -5.69
N ALA A 117 -5.71 1.67 -6.73
CA ALA A 117 -7.12 1.67 -7.09
C ALA A 117 -7.58 0.28 -7.56
N TRP A 118 -8.32 -0.41 -6.70
CA TRP A 118 -8.81 -1.77 -6.92
C TRP A 118 -10.33 -1.79 -7.02
N THR A 119 -10.83 -2.45 -8.07
CA THR A 119 -12.26 -2.50 -8.40
C THR A 119 -12.67 -3.92 -8.79
N GLY A 120 -13.90 -4.31 -8.48
CA GLY A 120 -14.43 -5.62 -8.86
C GLY A 120 -13.62 -6.78 -8.29
N PRO A 121 -13.22 -7.79 -9.10
CA PRO A 121 -12.49 -8.96 -8.59
C PRO A 121 -11.19 -8.62 -7.85
N GLN A 122 -10.55 -7.50 -8.17
CA GLN A 122 -9.30 -7.05 -7.52
C GLN A 122 -9.46 -6.69 -6.04
N VAL A 123 -10.70 -6.40 -5.62
CA VAL A 123 -11.06 -6.10 -4.23
C VAL A 123 -10.94 -7.36 -3.39
N ALA A 124 -11.66 -8.40 -3.78
CA ALA A 124 -11.69 -9.69 -3.08
C ALA A 124 -10.42 -10.51 -3.31
N TRP A 125 -9.83 -10.45 -4.50
CA TRP A 125 -8.71 -11.28 -4.90
C TRP A 125 -7.45 -10.46 -5.14
N LYS A 126 -6.59 -10.41 -4.11
CA LYS A 126 -5.33 -9.64 -4.16
C LYS A 126 -4.38 -10.09 -5.27
N MET A 127 -4.43 -11.36 -5.68
CA MET A 127 -3.57 -11.86 -6.75
C MET A 127 -3.93 -11.23 -8.10
N ALA A 128 -5.19 -10.84 -8.29
CA ALA A 128 -5.69 -10.16 -9.48
C ALA A 128 -5.23 -8.70 -9.61
N ARG A 129 -4.37 -8.23 -8.69
CA ARG A 129 -3.77 -6.87 -8.70
C ARG A 129 -2.47 -6.81 -9.51
N GLY A 130 -1.95 -7.95 -9.95
CA GLY A 130 -0.75 -8.03 -10.78
C GLY A 130 0.57 -7.87 -10.03
N TYR A 131 0.60 -8.18 -8.72
CA TYR A 131 1.85 -8.15 -7.97
C TYR A 131 2.81 -9.23 -8.46
N PRO A 132 4.11 -8.93 -8.66
CA PRO A 132 5.07 -9.91 -9.15
C PRO A 132 5.14 -11.17 -8.29
N GLY A 133 4.93 -12.33 -8.91
CA GLY A 133 4.94 -13.63 -8.24
C GLY A 133 3.68 -13.92 -7.42
N ALA A 134 2.58 -13.21 -7.66
CA ALA A 134 1.29 -13.52 -7.07
C ALA A 134 0.81 -14.93 -7.46
N PHE A 135 1.14 -15.40 -8.67
CA PHE A 135 0.85 -16.75 -9.17
C PHE A 135 2.15 -17.44 -9.54
N GLY A 136 2.28 -18.76 -9.36
CA GLY A 136 3.42 -19.55 -9.85
C GLY A 136 4.84 -19.16 -9.39
N GLY A 137 5.00 -18.14 -8.55
CA GLY A 137 6.28 -17.52 -8.23
C GLY A 137 6.90 -16.80 -9.43
N ARG A 138 8.10 -16.23 -9.25
CA ARG A 138 8.78 -15.44 -10.28
C ARG A 138 9.34 -16.25 -11.45
N GLN A 139 9.47 -17.57 -11.27
CA GLN A 139 10.16 -18.44 -12.22
C GLN A 139 9.18 -19.03 -13.24
N LEU A 140 8.08 -19.62 -12.79
CA LEU A 140 7.09 -20.21 -13.70
C LEU A 140 6.39 -19.13 -14.53
N GLU A 141 6.21 -17.94 -13.96
CA GLU A 141 5.61 -16.79 -14.65
C GLU A 141 6.62 -15.95 -15.44
N SER A 142 7.90 -16.33 -15.45
CA SER A 142 8.87 -15.67 -16.30
C SER A 142 8.41 -15.83 -17.76
N PRO A 143 8.20 -14.73 -18.51
CA PRO A 143 7.75 -14.82 -19.89
C PRO A 143 8.68 -15.68 -20.75
N VAL A 144 9.98 -15.65 -20.47
CA VAL A 144 10.97 -16.46 -21.19
C VAL A 144 10.80 -17.95 -20.92
N ILE A 145 10.59 -18.34 -19.66
CA ILE A 145 10.42 -19.74 -19.27
C ILE A 145 9.07 -20.26 -19.81
N TRP A 146 7.99 -19.49 -19.63
CA TRP A 146 6.67 -19.83 -20.14
C TRP A 146 6.66 -19.99 -21.67
N LEU A 147 7.24 -19.03 -22.40
CA LEU A 147 7.35 -19.10 -23.87
C LEU A 147 8.27 -20.24 -24.32
N GLY A 148 9.30 -20.58 -23.55
CA GLY A 148 10.12 -21.76 -23.77
C GLY A 148 9.29 -23.05 -23.75
N PHE A 149 8.45 -23.23 -22.72
CA PHE A 149 7.52 -24.35 -22.66
C PHE A 149 6.51 -24.34 -23.81
N CYS A 150 5.95 -23.17 -24.15
CA CYS A 150 5.06 -23.03 -25.31
C CYS A 150 5.73 -23.45 -26.62
N ALA A 151 7.01 -23.08 -26.81
CA ALA A 151 7.77 -23.41 -28.01
C ALA A 151 8.06 -24.90 -28.11
N VAL A 152 8.46 -25.55 -27.01
CA VAL A 152 8.66 -27.01 -26.96
C VAL A 152 7.36 -27.75 -27.25
N PHE A 153 6.25 -27.32 -26.64
CA PHE A 153 4.92 -27.87 -26.88
C PHE A 153 4.52 -27.76 -28.36
N LEU A 154 4.70 -26.58 -28.96
CA LEU A 154 4.37 -26.34 -30.37
C LEU A 154 5.26 -27.19 -31.28
N ALA A 155 6.58 -27.21 -31.05
CA ALA A 155 7.51 -27.98 -31.86
C ALA A 155 7.21 -29.49 -31.87
N GLY A 156 6.74 -30.03 -30.74
CA GLY A 156 6.38 -31.45 -30.63
C GLY A 156 5.06 -31.83 -31.33
N LEU A 157 4.13 -30.89 -31.48
CA LEU A 157 2.77 -31.18 -31.95
C LEU A 157 2.40 -30.57 -33.31
N LEU A 158 3.17 -29.59 -33.78
CA LEU A 158 2.95 -28.89 -35.04
C LEU A 158 3.18 -29.83 -36.23
N ASP A 159 2.19 -29.90 -37.13
CA ASP A 159 2.39 -30.56 -38.42
C ASP A 159 3.12 -29.62 -39.39
N PHE A 160 4.44 -29.82 -39.52
CA PHE A 160 5.31 -29.03 -40.40
C PHE A 160 5.03 -29.22 -41.89
N ARG A 161 4.39 -30.34 -42.29
CA ARG A 161 4.04 -30.60 -43.69
C ARG A 161 2.73 -29.91 -44.08
N ARG A 162 1.87 -29.63 -43.10
CA ARG A 162 0.57 -28.98 -43.30
C ARG A 162 0.33 -27.87 -42.28
N LEU A 163 1.05 -26.76 -42.44
CA LEU A 163 0.98 -25.62 -41.52
C LEU A 163 -0.44 -25.04 -41.36
N ARG A 164 -1.25 -25.00 -42.43
CA ARG A 164 -2.63 -24.46 -42.44
C ARG A 164 -3.71 -25.51 -42.11
N SER A 165 -3.42 -26.45 -41.22
CA SER A 165 -4.39 -27.46 -40.76
C SER A 165 -5.25 -26.92 -39.61
N VAL A 166 -6.51 -27.38 -39.50
CA VAL A 166 -7.39 -27.08 -38.35
C VAL A 166 -6.74 -27.51 -37.03
N ARG A 167 -6.04 -28.66 -37.01
CA ARG A 167 -5.28 -29.09 -35.84
C ARG A 167 -4.22 -28.07 -35.39
N ASN A 168 -3.49 -27.47 -36.33
CA ASN A 168 -2.49 -26.46 -35.98
C ASN A 168 -3.16 -25.16 -35.52
N LEU A 169 -4.33 -24.83 -36.08
CA LEU A 169 -5.15 -23.72 -35.58
C LEU A 169 -5.56 -23.97 -34.12
N ASP A 170 -5.98 -25.18 -33.77
CA ASP A 170 -6.33 -25.53 -32.38
C ASP A 170 -5.13 -25.33 -31.44
N LEU A 171 -3.92 -25.71 -31.85
CA LEU A 171 -2.70 -25.44 -31.08
C LEU A 171 -2.46 -23.94 -30.89
N LEU A 172 -2.66 -23.13 -31.93
CA LEU A 172 -2.52 -21.67 -31.84
C LEU A 172 -3.58 -21.05 -30.93
N VAL A 173 -4.81 -21.55 -30.96
CA VAL A 173 -5.88 -21.13 -30.06
C VAL A 173 -5.52 -21.48 -28.61
N LEU A 174 -5.02 -22.68 -28.34
CA LEU A 174 -4.53 -23.05 -27.00
C LEU A 174 -3.41 -22.12 -26.53
N LEU A 175 -2.45 -21.81 -27.40
CA LEU A 175 -1.36 -20.88 -27.06
C LEU A 175 -1.83 -19.43 -26.90
N SER A 176 -2.94 -19.04 -27.54
CA SER A 176 -3.51 -17.69 -27.43
C SER A 176 -3.94 -17.35 -26.00
N PHE A 177 -4.27 -18.35 -25.17
CA PHE A 177 -4.53 -18.16 -23.74
C PHE A 177 -3.31 -17.66 -22.96
N SER A 178 -2.10 -17.75 -23.51
CA SER A 178 -0.92 -17.09 -22.95
C SER A 178 -1.09 -15.58 -22.89
N VAL A 179 -1.83 -14.98 -23.83
CA VAL A 179 -2.15 -13.55 -23.82
C VAL A 179 -3.09 -13.24 -22.65
N SER A 180 -4.11 -14.06 -22.43
CA SER A 180 -5.01 -13.93 -21.27
C SER A 180 -4.24 -14.05 -19.96
N LEU A 181 -3.34 -15.04 -19.84
CA LEU A 181 -2.48 -15.21 -18.67
C LEU A 181 -1.59 -13.99 -18.44
N TRP A 182 -0.95 -13.47 -19.49
CA TRP A 182 -0.09 -12.30 -19.40
C TRP A 182 -0.85 -11.06 -18.89
N LEU A 183 -2.02 -10.77 -19.47
CA LEU A 183 -2.88 -9.67 -19.02
C LEU A 183 -3.30 -9.83 -17.56
N PHE A 184 -3.64 -11.06 -17.15
CA PHE A 184 -4.06 -11.33 -15.79
C PHE A 184 -2.93 -11.11 -14.79
N ASN A 185 -1.73 -11.57 -15.12
CA ASN A 185 -0.53 -11.40 -14.31
C ASN A 185 -0.09 -9.94 -14.20
N ASP A 186 -0.42 -9.12 -15.20
CA ASP A 186 -0.22 -7.67 -15.18
C ASP A 186 -1.36 -6.90 -14.46
N GLY A 187 -2.37 -7.61 -13.94
CA GLY A 187 -3.50 -7.02 -13.24
C GLY A 187 -4.62 -6.47 -14.14
N HIS A 188 -4.57 -6.73 -15.45
CA HIS A 188 -5.61 -6.37 -16.43
C HIS A 188 -6.73 -7.43 -16.47
N VAL A 189 -7.36 -7.68 -15.31
CA VAL A 189 -8.31 -8.80 -15.09
C VAL A 189 -9.50 -8.80 -16.03
N PHE A 190 -10.07 -7.63 -16.33
CA PHE A 190 -11.22 -7.54 -17.24
C PHE A 190 -10.83 -7.79 -18.71
N ALA A 191 -9.57 -7.56 -19.07
CA ALA A 191 -9.06 -7.87 -20.41
C ALA A 191 -8.64 -9.34 -20.53
N SER A 192 -8.16 -9.94 -19.44
CA SER A 192 -7.77 -11.35 -19.43
C SER A 192 -8.96 -12.30 -19.49
N VAL A 193 -10.12 -11.90 -18.94
CA VAL A 193 -11.36 -12.68 -18.94
C VAL A 193 -12.53 -11.80 -19.41
N PRO A 194 -12.65 -11.50 -20.72
CA PRO A 194 -13.60 -10.50 -21.22
C PRO A 194 -15.07 -10.93 -21.17
N LEU A 195 -15.35 -12.21 -20.92
CA LEU A 195 -16.71 -12.76 -20.78
C LEU A 195 -17.23 -12.74 -19.34
N ALA A 196 -16.44 -12.25 -18.38
CA ALA A 196 -16.76 -12.22 -16.94
C ALA A 196 -17.50 -10.96 -16.50
#